data_AF-A0A931DAM1-F1
#
_entry.id   AF-A0A931DAM1-F1
#
_cell.length_a   1.000
_cell.length_b   1.000
_cell.length_c   1.000
_cell.angle_alpha   90.00
_cell.angle_beta   90.00
_cell.angle_gamma   90.00
#
_symmetry.space_group_name_H-M   'P 1'
#
loop_
_entity.id
_entity.type
_entity.pdbx_description
1 polymer ?
#
loop_
_entity_poly.entity_id
_entity_poly.type
_entity_poly.pdbx_seq_one_letter_code
_entity_poly.pdbx_strand_id
1 'polypeptide(L)'
;MTESTPERARAAAQEPPAGSDEVDVIALGRRLRHARKAAGLTLGALSEVCGTAPSQLSLIENGKREPKLSLIARLAAAVGTTTDELLGAEPPTRRAALEIELERAQRGPLYASLGLPRVRVSSRLPSEALESLVGLQRELERRMEEQAATPEEARRANTELRAEMRACNNYYPQLEAQAQELLDAVGHRDGPLSHHVAADLADHLGFSVRFVPNLPHSTRSVTDLKKRRIFLTQSGAVDHDARTVLLQALGHYMLGHEAPADYSEFLRQRVYTNYFAAALLMPQRQTVDFLQRAKAGRELAIEDLRDAFAVSYESAAHRFTNLATEHLGLTTHFQKVHASGIIHKAYENDGVNFPADHLGAIEGQTICRYWTSRAVFDVPDKFRAYEQYTDTQAGTFWCTARTERHSAGLFSLSIGVPFQHVKWFRGRDTSERSQSRCPDEDCCRRPPADLAAAWQGKAWPAARANTHLLAAMPSGAFPGVDETEMYAFLESQPD
;
A
#
# COMPACT_ATOMS: atom_id res chain seq x y z
N MET A 1 8.39 -53.75 -15.60
CA MET A 1 7.75 -53.37 -16.88
C MET A 1 6.26 -53.20 -16.62
N THR A 2 5.85 -51.96 -16.37
CA THR A 2 4.47 -51.46 -16.52
C THR A 2 4.59 -49.94 -16.43
N GLU A 3 4.35 -49.30 -17.57
CA GLU A 3 4.48 -47.86 -17.83
C GLU A 3 3.43 -47.06 -17.04
N SER A 4 3.82 -45.96 -16.38
CA SER A 4 2.88 -44.96 -15.88
C SER A 4 3.00 -43.67 -16.69
N THR A 5 1.96 -43.37 -17.44
CA THR A 5 1.75 -42.16 -18.25
C THR A 5 1.69 -40.90 -17.37
N PRO A 6 2.21 -39.73 -17.83
CA PRO A 6 2.10 -38.48 -17.07
C PRO A 6 0.77 -37.78 -17.35
N GLU A 7 -0.03 -37.57 -16.31
CA GLU A 7 -1.32 -36.88 -16.38
C GLU A 7 -1.12 -35.36 -16.38
N ARG A 8 -1.55 -34.70 -17.47
CA ARG A 8 -1.46 -33.25 -17.68
C ARG A 8 -2.37 -32.50 -16.69
N ALA A 9 -1.78 -31.54 -15.97
CA ALA A 9 -2.48 -30.60 -15.11
C ALA A 9 -3.58 -29.83 -15.87
N ARG A 10 -4.84 -29.99 -15.44
CA ARG A 10 -5.95 -29.12 -15.86
C ARG A 10 -5.85 -27.79 -15.10
N ALA A 11 -5.68 -26.70 -15.84
CA ALA A 11 -5.88 -25.35 -15.34
C ALA A 11 -7.34 -25.21 -14.88
N ALA A 12 -7.55 -24.92 -13.60
CA ALA A 12 -8.86 -24.64 -13.05
C ALA A 12 -9.30 -23.24 -13.52
N ALA A 13 -10.39 -23.21 -14.29
CA ALA A 13 -11.09 -21.97 -14.64
C ALA A 13 -11.67 -21.35 -13.35
N GLN A 14 -11.38 -20.07 -13.12
CA GLN A 14 -11.97 -19.29 -12.05
C GLN A 14 -13.46 -19.09 -12.32
N GLU A 15 -14.30 -19.42 -11.33
CA GLU A 15 -15.72 -19.08 -11.32
C GLU A 15 -15.89 -17.55 -11.18
N PRO A 16 -16.85 -16.94 -11.91
CA PRO A 16 -17.10 -15.51 -11.81
C PRO A 16 -17.83 -15.15 -10.51
N PRO A 17 -17.64 -13.93 -9.98
CA PRO A 17 -18.25 -13.49 -8.73
C PRO A 17 -19.77 -13.37 -8.87
N ALA A 18 -20.50 -13.86 -7.86
CA ALA A 18 -21.94 -13.73 -7.75
C ALA A 18 -22.31 -12.33 -7.24
N GLY A 19 -23.07 -11.56 -8.05
CA GLY A 19 -23.68 -10.31 -7.59
C GLY A 19 -23.91 -9.22 -8.64
N SER A 20 -24.77 -9.46 -9.62
CA SER A 20 -25.70 -8.44 -10.16
C SER A 20 -26.86 -9.14 -10.87
N ASP A 21 -28.10 -8.93 -10.42
CA ASP A 21 -29.34 -9.40 -11.08
C ASP A 21 -29.67 -8.64 -12.38
N GLU A 22 -28.65 -8.09 -13.06
CA GLU A 22 -28.79 -7.44 -14.36
C GLU A 22 -28.50 -8.47 -15.46
N VAL A 23 -29.49 -8.69 -16.33
CA VAL A 23 -29.35 -9.60 -17.48
C VAL A 23 -28.20 -9.08 -18.36
N ASP A 24 -27.15 -9.88 -18.54
CA ASP A 24 -26.07 -9.53 -19.46
C ASP A 24 -26.59 -9.52 -20.90
N VAL A 25 -26.97 -8.33 -21.37
CA VAL A 25 -27.57 -8.08 -22.68
C VAL A 25 -26.61 -8.47 -23.82
N ILE A 26 -25.29 -8.36 -23.61
CA ILE A 26 -24.28 -8.71 -24.62
C ILE A 26 -24.22 -10.23 -24.76
N ALA A 27 -24.11 -10.95 -23.64
CA ALA A 27 -24.06 -12.41 -23.63
C ALA A 27 -25.37 -13.02 -24.15
N LEU A 28 -26.52 -12.50 -23.70
CA LEU A 28 -27.85 -12.87 -24.19
C LEU A 28 -27.97 -12.72 -25.71
N GLY A 29 -27.57 -11.56 -26.25
CA GLY A 29 -27.62 -11.28 -27.68
C GLY A 29 -26.78 -12.26 -28.51
N ARG A 30 -25.58 -12.62 -28.01
CA ARG A 30 -24.69 -13.58 -28.69
C ARG A 30 -25.22 -15.01 -28.65
N ARG A 31 -25.82 -15.44 -27.54
CA ARG A 31 -26.49 -16.75 -27.43
C ARG A 31 -27.70 -16.84 -28.34
N LEU A 32 -28.54 -15.81 -28.37
CA LEU A 32 -29.68 -15.76 -29.27
C LEU A 32 -29.25 -15.88 -30.74
N ARG A 33 -28.21 -15.15 -31.13
CA ARG A 33 -27.65 -15.23 -32.49
C ARG A 33 -27.11 -16.61 -32.82
N HIS A 34 -26.48 -17.28 -31.86
CA HIS A 34 -25.97 -18.63 -32.02
C HIS A 34 -27.13 -19.63 -32.19
N ALA A 35 -28.11 -19.62 -31.29
CA ALA A 35 -29.27 -20.49 -31.32
C ALA A 35 -30.09 -20.31 -32.61
N ARG A 36 -30.30 -19.06 -33.05
CA ARG A 36 -30.96 -18.77 -34.33
C ARG A 36 -30.23 -19.40 -35.51
N LYS A 37 -28.91 -19.30 -35.56
CA LYS A 37 -28.10 -19.89 -36.64
C LYS A 37 -28.13 -21.42 -36.59
N ALA A 38 -28.07 -22.02 -35.40
CA ALA A 38 -28.19 -23.46 -35.22
C ALA A 38 -29.56 -23.99 -35.69
N ALA A 39 -30.63 -23.22 -35.47
CA ALA A 39 -31.97 -23.49 -35.97
C ALA A 39 -32.16 -23.19 -37.47
N GLY A 40 -31.12 -22.72 -38.18
CA GLY A 40 -31.20 -22.41 -39.62
C GLY A 40 -32.06 -21.19 -39.97
N LEU A 41 -32.45 -20.37 -38.98
CA LEU A 41 -33.37 -19.26 -39.16
C LEU A 41 -32.65 -17.98 -39.61
N THR A 42 -33.24 -17.27 -40.58
CA THR A 42 -32.81 -15.91 -40.92
C THR A 42 -33.30 -14.92 -39.87
N LEU A 43 -32.68 -13.73 -39.79
CA LEU A 43 -33.12 -12.68 -38.87
C LEU A 43 -34.59 -12.31 -39.13
N GLY A 44 -35.00 -12.23 -40.41
CA GLY A 44 -36.39 -11.96 -40.81
C GLY A 44 -37.34 -13.05 -40.36
N ALA A 45 -37.00 -14.33 -40.60
CA ALA A 45 -37.82 -15.46 -40.20
C ALA A 45 -38.03 -15.50 -38.67
N LEU A 46 -36.99 -15.30 -37.87
CA LEU A 46 -37.13 -15.26 -36.41
C LEU A 46 -37.97 -14.06 -35.94
N SER A 47 -37.84 -12.92 -36.62
CA SER A 47 -38.60 -11.70 -36.32
C SER A 47 -40.10 -11.88 -36.54
N GLU A 48 -40.48 -12.53 -37.65
CA GLU A 48 -41.87 -12.88 -37.97
C GLU A 48 -42.46 -13.84 -36.94
N VAL A 49 -41.75 -14.92 -36.61
CA VAL A 49 -42.17 -15.91 -35.61
C VAL A 49 -42.38 -15.28 -34.23
N CYS A 50 -41.53 -14.32 -33.85
CA CYS A 50 -41.60 -13.68 -32.54
C CYS A 50 -42.48 -12.41 -32.51
N GLY A 51 -43.03 -11.99 -33.65
CA GLY A 51 -43.82 -10.76 -33.77
C GLY A 51 -43.03 -9.50 -33.40
N THR A 52 -41.79 -9.39 -33.87
CA THR A 52 -40.90 -8.23 -33.63
C THR A 52 -40.36 -7.66 -34.94
N ALA A 53 -39.93 -6.40 -34.93
CA ALA A 53 -39.28 -5.83 -36.09
C ALA A 53 -37.86 -6.42 -36.26
N PRO A 54 -37.41 -6.71 -37.50
CA PRO A 54 -36.03 -7.18 -37.75
C PRO A 54 -34.94 -6.25 -37.20
N SER A 55 -35.20 -4.94 -37.19
CA SER A 55 -34.31 -3.95 -36.58
C SER A 55 -34.20 -4.11 -35.07
N GLN A 56 -35.31 -4.41 -34.38
CA GLN A 56 -35.34 -4.65 -32.94
C GLN A 56 -34.58 -5.93 -32.58
N LEU A 57 -34.79 -7.01 -33.34
CA LEU A 57 -34.07 -8.27 -33.13
C LEU A 57 -32.57 -8.09 -33.36
N SER A 58 -32.17 -7.30 -34.36
CA SER A 58 -30.76 -6.96 -34.59
C SER A 58 -30.13 -6.20 -33.42
N LEU A 59 -30.86 -5.26 -32.80
CA LEU A 59 -30.37 -4.53 -31.64
C LEU A 59 -30.18 -5.46 -30.42
N ILE A 60 -31.07 -6.44 -30.26
CA ILE A 60 -30.99 -7.46 -29.21
C ILE A 60 -29.78 -8.37 -29.44
N GLU A 61 -29.61 -8.95 -30.65
CA GLU A 61 -28.47 -9.83 -30.97
C GLU A 61 -27.08 -9.15 -30.85
N ASN A 62 -27.05 -7.82 -30.90
CA ASN A 62 -25.84 -7.02 -30.76
C ASN A 62 -25.65 -6.42 -29.37
N GLY A 63 -26.46 -6.81 -28.37
CA GLY A 63 -26.28 -6.31 -27.00
C GLY A 63 -26.48 -4.80 -26.86
N LYS A 64 -27.33 -4.22 -27.73
CA LYS A 64 -27.65 -2.77 -27.75
C LYS A 64 -29.02 -2.46 -27.15
N ARG A 65 -29.85 -3.48 -26.91
CA ARG A 65 -31.19 -3.32 -26.36
C ARG A 65 -31.56 -4.51 -25.52
N GLU A 66 -32.00 -4.24 -24.29
CA GLU A 66 -32.53 -5.26 -23.40
C GLU A 66 -33.96 -5.65 -23.80
N PRO A 67 -34.22 -6.95 -24.08
CA PRO A 67 -35.56 -7.45 -24.36
C PRO A 67 -36.35 -7.69 -23.06
N LYS A 68 -37.67 -7.46 -23.10
CA LYS A 68 -38.56 -7.86 -21.99
C LYS A 68 -38.55 -9.38 -21.82
N LEU A 69 -38.71 -9.88 -20.59
CA LEU A 69 -38.75 -11.32 -20.28
C LEU A 69 -39.75 -12.11 -21.15
N SER A 70 -40.92 -11.53 -21.44
CA SER A 70 -41.93 -12.12 -22.33
C SER A 70 -41.48 -12.24 -23.79
N LEU A 71 -40.55 -11.41 -24.25
CA LEU A 71 -39.91 -11.55 -25.55
C LEU A 71 -38.80 -12.60 -25.52
N ILE A 72 -38.03 -12.69 -24.43
CA ILE A 72 -37.00 -13.72 -24.25
C ILE A 72 -37.63 -15.12 -24.30
N ALA A 73 -38.73 -15.34 -23.59
CA ALA A 73 -39.43 -16.62 -23.60
C ALA A 73 -39.92 -17.03 -25.00
N ARG A 74 -40.44 -16.07 -25.79
CA ARG A 74 -40.86 -16.31 -27.18
C ARG A 74 -39.69 -16.61 -28.09
N LEU A 75 -38.58 -15.88 -27.94
CA LEU A 75 -37.35 -16.11 -28.69
C LEU A 75 -36.77 -17.49 -28.39
N ALA A 76 -36.77 -17.91 -27.12
CA ALA A 76 -36.33 -19.22 -26.69
C ALA A 76 -37.14 -20.34 -27.36
N ALA A 77 -38.47 -20.25 -27.30
CA ALA A 77 -39.36 -21.20 -27.94
C ALA A 77 -39.17 -21.27 -29.45
N ALA A 78 -38.98 -20.11 -30.11
CA ALA A 78 -38.83 -20.03 -31.57
C ALA A 78 -37.52 -20.62 -32.09
N VAL A 79 -36.44 -20.59 -31.29
CA VAL A 79 -35.14 -21.18 -31.67
C VAL A 79 -34.89 -22.57 -31.06
N GLY A 80 -35.87 -23.12 -30.32
CA GLY A 80 -35.81 -24.46 -29.75
C GLY A 80 -34.88 -24.60 -28.54
N THR A 81 -34.76 -23.57 -27.70
CA THR A 81 -33.92 -23.52 -26.49
C THR A 81 -34.75 -23.10 -25.28
N THR A 82 -34.20 -23.18 -24.07
CA THR A 82 -34.88 -22.68 -22.86
C THR A 82 -34.54 -21.22 -22.57
N THR A 83 -35.39 -20.56 -21.78
CA THR A 83 -35.10 -19.19 -21.31
C THR A 83 -33.83 -19.16 -20.46
N ASP A 84 -33.60 -20.23 -19.68
CA ASP A 84 -32.42 -20.39 -18.83
C ASP A 84 -31.13 -20.54 -19.64
N GLU A 85 -31.16 -21.33 -20.73
CA GLU A 85 -30.03 -21.45 -21.67
C GLU A 85 -29.69 -20.12 -22.36
N LEU A 86 -30.68 -19.27 -22.64
CA LEU A 86 -30.44 -17.93 -23.20
C LEU A 86 -29.91 -16.93 -22.15
N LEU A 87 -30.27 -17.11 -20.89
CA LEU A 87 -29.86 -16.22 -19.79
C LEU A 87 -28.60 -16.66 -19.06
N GLY A 88 -28.15 -17.91 -19.23
CA GLY A 88 -27.05 -18.51 -18.48
C GLY A 88 -25.73 -17.74 -18.52
N ALA A 89 -24.79 -18.06 -17.62
CA ALA A 89 -23.53 -17.32 -17.52
C ALA A 89 -22.51 -17.68 -18.61
N GLU A 90 -22.56 -18.90 -19.17
CA GLU A 90 -21.51 -19.40 -20.07
C GLU A 90 -21.70 -18.97 -21.54
N PRO A 91 -20.61 -18.59 -22.24
CA PRO A 91 -20.64 -18.28 -23.66
C PRO A 91 -20.72 -19.56 -24.52
N PRO A 92 -21.52 -19.57 -25.61
CA PRO A 92 -21.84 -20.79 -26.36
C PRO A 92 -20.67 -21.34 -27.20
N THR A 93 -19.65 -20.52 -27.49
CA THR A 93 -18.44 -20.95 -28.23
C THR A 93 -17.23 -20.12 -27.78
N ARG A 94 -16.01 -20.64 -27.98
CA ARG A 94 -14.74 -19.90 -27.73
C ARG A 94 -14.73 -18.56 -28.48
N ARG A 95 -15.21 -18.54 -29.72
CA ARG A 95 -15.30 -17.31 -30.49
C ARG A 95 -16.30 -16.32 -29.87
N ALA A 96 -17.49 -16.79 -29.47
CA ALA A 96 -18.47 -15.93 -28.81
C ALA A 96 -17.93 -15.35 -27.49
N ALA A 97 -17.14 -16.11 -26.74
CA ALA A 97 -16.46 -15.62 -25.54
C ALA A 97 -15.53 -14.44 -25.86
N LEU A 98 -14.66 -14.59 -26.86
CA LEU A 98 -13.76 -13.54 -27.32
C LEU A 98 -14.51 -12.31 -27.88
N GLU A 99 -15.65 -12.52 -28.56
CA GLU A 99 -16.48 -11.42 -29.07
C GLU A 99 -17.13 -10.63 -27.93
N ILE A 100 -17.61 -11.31 -26.88
CA ILE A 100 -18.18 -10.67 -25.68
C ILE A 100 -17.09 -9.89 -24.95
N GLU A 101 -15.93 -10.51 -24.73
CA GLU A 101 -14.81 -9.92 -24.01
C GLU A 101 -14.29 -8.65 -24.70
N LEU A 102 -14.04 -8.70 -26.01
CA LEU A 102 -13.62 -7.53 -26.78
C LEU A 102 -14.67 -6.41 -26.73
N GLU A 103 -15.96 -6.75 -26.71
CA GLU A 103 -17.02 -5.74 -26.68
C GLU A 103 -17.19 -5.11 -25.29
N ARG A 104 -16.94 -5.86 -24.21
CA ARG A 104 -16.88 -5.34 -22.84
C ARG A 104 -15.67 -4.42 -22.67
N ALA A 105 -14.49 -4.87 -23.09
CA ALA A 105 -13.25 -4.09 -23.05
C ALA A 105 -13.40 -2.72 -23.73
N GLN A 106 -13.97 -2.69 -24.94
CA GLN A 106 -14.20 -1.47 -25.70
C GLN A 106 -15.26 -0.52 -25.10
N ARG A 107 -16.07 -1.01 -24.15
CA ARG A 107 -17.02 -0.19 -23.37
C ARG A 107 -16.42 0.26 -22.03
N GLY A 108 -15.29 -0.31 -21.61
CA GLY A 108 -14.61 0.02 -20.36
C GLY A 108 -13.93 1.39 -20.37
N PRO A 109 -13.64 1.95 -19.18
CA PRO A 109 -13.05 3.27 -19.03
C PRO A 109 -11.64 3.36 -19.64
N LEU A 110 -10.86 2.27 -19.57
CA LEU A 110 -9.51 2.20 -20.15
C LEU A 110 -9.52 2.39 -21.66
N TYR A 111 -10.43 1.74 -22.39
CA TYR A 111 -10.50 1.90 -23.84
C TYR A 111 -10.95 3.32 -24.24
N ALA A 112 -11.82 3.93 -23.43
CA ALA A 112 -12.30 5.29 -23.65
C ALA A 112 -11.18 6.34 -23.49
N SER A 113 -10.27 6.17 -22.52
CA SER A 113 -9.16 7.10 -22.28
C SER A 113 -8.11 7.09 -23.39
N LEU A 114 -7.95 5.98 -24.10
CA LEU A 114 -7.00 5.86 -25.22
C LEU A 114 -7.44 6.62 -26.49
N GLY A 115 -8.70 7.08 -26.57
CA GLY A 115 -9.21 7.80 -27.74
C GLY A 115 -9.24 6.97 -29.04
N LEU A 116 -9.23 5.63 -28.93
CA LEU A 116 -9.15 4.73 -30.07
C LEU A 116 -10.53 4.51 -30.74
N PRO A 117 -10.58 4.31 -32.07
CA PRO A 117 -11.80 3.95 -32.75
C PRO A 117 -12.25 2.53 -32.38
N ARG A 118 -13.56 2.33 -32.19
CA ARG A 118 -14.14 1.03 -31.86
C ARG A 118 -14.08 0.06 -33.04
N VAL A 119 -13.55 -1.14 -32.79
CA VAL A 119 -13.58 -2.29 -33.68
C VAL A 119 -14.98 -2.88 -33.74
N ARG A 120 -15.54 -2.95 -34.96
CA ARG A 120 -16.86 -3.55 -35.20
C ARG A 120 -16.76 -5.08 -35.19
N VAL A 121 -17.24 -5.70 -34.12
CA VAL A 121 -17.32 -7.16 -33.99
C VAL A 121 -18.35 -7.71 -34.99
N SER A 122 -17.87 -8.48 -35.97
CA SER A 122 -18.72 -9.09 -37.00
C SER A 122 -18.17 -10.45 -37.43
N SER A 123 -18.97 -11.23 -38.15
CA SER A 123 -18.55 -12.51 -38.71
C SER A 123 -17.44 -12.41 -39.76
N ARG A 124 -17.12 -11.19 -40.24
CA ARG A 124 -16.00 -10.96 -41.17
C ARG A 124 -14.66 -10.77 -40.47
N LEU A 125 -14.64 -10.56 -39.15
CA LEU A 125 -13.41 -10.43 -38.38
C LEU A 125 -12.82 -11.85 -38.13
N PRO A 126 -11.63 -12.20 -38.65
CA PRO A 126 -11.04 -13.52 -38.45
C PRO A 126 -10.82 -13.83 -36.96
N SER A 127 -10.91 -15.11 -36.58
CA SER A 127 -10.75 -15.52 -35.18
C SER A 127 -9.35 -15.21 -34.63
N GLU A 128 -8.30 -15.34 -35.44
CA GLU A 128 -6.92 -15.00 -35.04
C GLU A 128 -6.76 -13.50 -34.72
N ALA A 129 -7.42 -12.63 -35.49
CA ALA A 129 -7.42 -11.19 -35.22
C ALA A 129 -8.18 -10.88 -33.93
N LEU A 130 -9.30 -11.57 -33.68
CA LEU A 130 -10.08 -11.45 -32.45
C LEU A 130 -9.26 -11.92 -31.23
N GLU A 131 -8.56 -13.05 -31.33
CA GLU A 131 -7.64 -13.56 -30.30
C GLU A 131 -6.50 -12.57 -30.03
N SER A 132 -5.93 -11.97 -31.07
CA SER A 132 -4.86 -10.97 -30.95
C SER A 132 -5.36 -9.69 -30.28
N LEU A 133 -6.54 -9.19 -30.63
CA LEU A 133 -7.13 -7.98 -30.05
C LEU A 133 -7.47 -8.18 -28.57
N VAL A 134 -8.09 -9.32 -28.22
CA VAL A 134 -8.38 -9.67 -26.82
C VAL A 134 -7.08 -9.89 -26.04
N GLY A 135 -6.10 -10.60 -26.62
CA GLY A 135 -4.80 -10.81 -25.99
C GLY A 135 -4.06 -9.51 -25.73
N LEU A 136 -4.07 -8.58 -26.69
CA LEU A 136 -3.48 -7.25 -26.53
C LEU A 136 -4.19 -6.45 -25.44
N GLN A 137 -5.52 -6.50 -25.38
CA GLN A 137 -6.29 -5.81 -24.36
C GLN A 137 -5.99 -6.36 -22.95
N ARG A 138 -5.94 -7.68 -22.78
CA ARG A 138 -5.54 -8.32 -21.52
C ARG A 138 -4.14 -7.90 -21.10
N GLU A 139 -3.20 -7.89 -22.05
CA GLU A 139 -1.83 -7.48 -21.77
C GLU A 139 -1.74 -5.98 -21.46
N LEU A 140 -2.57 -5.14 -22.08
CA LEU A 140 -2.65 -3.73 -21.77
C LEU A 140 -3.23 -3.49 -20.37
N GLU A 141 -4.30 -4.19 -20.01
CA GLU A 141 -4.90 -4.18 -18.67
C GLU A 141 -3.90 -4.67 -17.62
N ARG A 142 -3.23 -5.81 -17.87
CA ARG A 142 -2.18 -6.36 -17.02
C ARG A 142 -1.02 -5.37 -16.84
N ARG A 143 -0.53 -4.77 -17.92
CA ARG A 143 0.54 -3.76 -17.85
C ARG A 143 0.10 -2.47 -17.18
N MET A 144 -1.16 -2.07 -17.36
CA MET A 144 -1.73 -0.91 -16.68
C MET A 144 -1.91 -1.20 -15.20
N GLU A 145 -2.32 -2.39 -14.78
CA GLU A 145 -2.32 -2.82 -13.37
C GLU A 145 -0.91 -2.88 -12.80
N GLU A 146 0.07 -3.38 -13.57
CA GLU A 146 1.48 -3.32 -13.22
C GLU A 146 2.02 -1.87 -13.14
N GLN A 147 1.43 -0.95 -13.91
CA GLN A 147 1.78 0.47 -13.96
C GLN A 147 0.90 1.35 -13.04
N ALA A 148 -0.22 0.87 -12.50
CA ALA A 148 -1.16 1.58 -11.63
C ALA A 148 -0.57 1.88 -10.24
N ALA A 149 0.67 1.43 -10.00
CA ALA A 149 1.57 2.05 -9.05
C ALA A 149 2.43 3.10 -9.76
N THR A 150 1.83 4.06 -10.48
CA THR A 150 2.61 5.18 -10.99
C THR A 150 3.19 5.90 -9.76
N PRO A 151 4.48 6.30 -9.78
CA PRO A 151 5.04 7.06 -8.68
C PRO A 151 4.21 8.30 -8.32
N GLU A 152 3.48 8.87 -9.29
CA GLU A 152 2.60 10.01 -9.10
C GLU A 152 1.28 9.68 -8.37
N GLU A 153 0.56 8.62 -8.75
CA GLU A 153 -0.64 8.19 -8.01
C GLU A 153 -0.29 7.77 -6.59
N ALA A 154 0.84 7.07 -6.42
CA ALA A 154 1.32 6.69 -5.10
C ALA A 154 1.67 7.91 -4.24
N ARG A 155 2.29 8.95 -4.83
CA ARG A 155 2.57 10.21 -4.15
C ARG A 155 1.30 10.94 -3.74
N ARG A 156 0.33 11.06 -4.64
CA ARG A 156 -0.95 11.73 -4.35
C ARG A 156 -1.68 11.03 -3.21
N ALA A 157 -1.81 9.71 -3.27
CA ALA A 157 -2.46 8.92 -2.24
C ALA A 157 -1.76 9.04 -0.87
N ASN A 158 -0.42 9.04 -0.83
CA ASN A 158 0.32 9.27 0.42
C ASN A 158 0.09 10.68 0.99
N THR A 159 0.06 11.71 0.13
CA THR A 159 -0.20 13.09 0.56
C THR A 159 -1.62 13.26 1.12
N GLU A 160 -2.63 12.68 0.47
CA GLU A 160 -4.02 12.69 0.96
C GLU A 160 -4.14 11.95 2.31
N LEU A 161 -3.59 10.74 2.40
CA LEU A 161 -3.58 9.94 3.63
C LEU A 161 -2.87 10.68 4.79
N ARG A 162 -1.74 11.36 4.53
CA ARG A 162 -1.07 12.19 5.54
C ARG A 162 -1.95 13.35 6.01
N ALA A 163 -2.70 13.99 5.11
CA ALA A 163 -3.62 15.06 5.47
C ALA A 163 -4.76 14.54 6.36
N GLU A 164 -5.34 13.38 6.04
CA GLU A 164 -6.33 12.69 6.89
C GLU A 164 -5.76 12.36 8.26
N MET A 165 -4.58 11.74 8.32
CA MET A 165 -3.89 11.42 9.56
C MET A 165 -3.64 12.67 10.41
N ARG A 166 -3.26 13.80 9.79
CA ARG A 166 -3.06 15.06 10.53
C ARG A 166 -4.38 15.60 11.08
N ALA A 167 -5.46 15.52 10.30
CA ALA A 167 -6.78 16.02 10.68
C ALA A 167 -7.37 15.30 11.90
N CYS A 168 -7.07 14.01 12.08
CA CYS A 168 -7.49 13.21 13.24
C CYS A 168 -6.40 13.05 14.31
N ASN A 169 -5.32 13.86 14.28
CA ASN A 169 -4.17 13.72 15.19
C ASN A 169 -3.56 12.31 15.22
N ASN A 170 -3.72 11.57 14.11
CA ASN A 170 -3.26 10.19 13.92
C ASN A 170 -3.80 9.24 15.01
N TYR A 171 -5.00 9.53 15.50
CA TYR A 171 -5.72 8.77 16.52
C TYR A 171 -7.07 8.29 15.99
N TYR A 172 -7.35 7.00 16.16
CA TYR A 172 -8.56 6.34 15.62
C TYR A 172 -9.30 5.62 16.76
N PRO A 173 -10.25 6.29 17.45
CA PRO A 173 -10.88 5.75 18.66
C PRO A 173 -11.64 4.44 18.42
N GLN A 174 -12.17 4.22 17.22
CA GLN A 174 -12.87 2.98 16.89
C GLN A 174 -11.89 1.79 16.85
N LEU A 175 -10.68 1.99 16.32
CA LEU A 175 -9.65 0.95 16.28
C LEU A 175 -9.13 0.62 17.68
N GLU A 176 -9.01 1.64 18.55
CA GLU A 176 -8.62 1.45 19.96
C GLU A 176 -9.67 0.63 20.71
N ALA A 177 -10.96 0.96 20.53
CA ALA A 177 -12.05 0.21 21.14
C ALA A 177 -12.04 -1.26 20.71
N GLN A 178 -11.93 -1.53 19.41
CA GLN A 178 -11.87 -2.89 18.87
C GLN A 178 -10.64 -3.67 19.36
N ALA A 179 -9.48 -3.00 19.46
CA ALA A 179 -8.28 -3.64 19.99
C ALA A 179 -8.47 -4.00 21.47
N GLN A 180 -9.04 -3.09 22.26
CA GLN A 180 -9.31 -3.33 23.68
C GLN A 180 -10.34 -4.46 23.89
N GLU A 181 -11.42 -4.50 23.12
CA GLU A 181 -12.42 -5.57 23.18
C GLU A 181 -11.78 -6.95 22.96
N LEU A 182 -10.86 -7.05 21.99
CA LEU A 182 -10.19 -8.30 21.68
C LEU A 182 -9.21 -8.72 22.79
N LEU A 183 -8.49 -7.76 23.38
CA LEU A 183 -7.59 -8.02 24.52
C LEU A 183 -8.37 -8.45 25.77
N ASP A 184 -9.50 -7.81 26.04
CA ASP A 184 -10.39 -8.15 27.15
C ASP A 184 -10.95 -9.57 26.97
N ALA A 185 -11.28 -9.98 25.74
CA ALA A 185 -11.79 -11.31 25.42
C ALA A 185 -10.80 -12.45 25.70
N VAL A 186 -9.50 -12.21 25.54
CA VAL A 186 -8.43 -13.18 25.89
C VAL A 186 -7.87 -12.95 27.29
N GLY A 187 -8.42 -11.99 28.04
CA GLY A 187 -8.00 -11.70 29.41
C GLY A 187 -6.60 -11.08 29.53
N HIS A 188 -6.08 -10.45 28.47
CA HIS A 188 -4.80 -9.75 28.52
C HIS A 188 -4.96 -8.39 29.22
N ARG A 189 -4.37 -8.26 30.42
CA ARG A 189 -4.56 -7.08 31.27
C ARG A 189 -3.34 -6.17 31.38
N ASP A 190 -2.14 -6.70 31.29
CA ASP A 190 -0.91 -5.92 31.46
C ASP A 190 0.32 -6.62 30.86
N GLY A 191 1.38 -5.84 30.71
CA GLY A 191 2.71 -6.26 30.26
C GLY A 191 2.81 -6.49 28.75
N PRO A 192 4.00 -6.90 28.27
CA PRO A 192 4.22 -7.21 26.87
C PRO A 192 3.30 -8.34 26.38
N LEU A 193 2.70 -8.15 25.20
CA LEU A 193 1.89 -9.18 24.55
C LEU A 193 2.79 -10.35 24.13
N SER A 194 2.60 -11.51 24.74
CA SER A 194 3.43 -12.69 24.47
C SER A 194 2.99 -13.42 23.18
N HIS A 195 3.84 -14.29 22.65
CA HIS A 195 3.46 -15.16 21.53
C HIS A 195 2.26 -16.06 21.87
N HIS A 196 2.08 -16.42 23.15
CA HIS A 196 0.94 -17.23 23.60
C HIS A 196 -0.35 -16.42 23.50
N VAL A 197 -0.35 -15.19 24.04
CA VAL A 197 -1.51 -14.28 23.94
C VAL A 197 -1.82 -13.94 22.49
N ALA A 198 -0.80 -13.73 21.65
CA ALA A 198 -1.00 -13.52 20.20
C ALA A 198 -1.70 -14.72 19.52
N ALA A 199 -1.37 -15.94 19.95
CA ALA A 199 -2.05 -17.15 19.47
C ALA A 199 -3.47 -17.27 20.05
N ASP A 200 -3.68 -16.94 21.33
CA ASP A 200 -5.01 -16.92 21.96
C ASP A 200 -5.96 -15.96 21.24
N LEU A 201 -5.46 -14.80 20.80
CA LEU A 201 -6.21 -13.85 19.96
C LEU A 201 -6.61 -14.48 18.63
N ALA A 202 -5.71 -15.22 17.99
CA ALA A 202 -6.01 -15.92 16.74
C ALA A 202 -7.06 -17.03 16.98
N ASP A 203 -6.90 -17.83 18.03
CA ASP A 203 -7.81 -18.92 18.40
C ASP A 203 -9.21 -18.39 18.75
N HIS A 204 -9.30 -17.26 19.47
CA HIS A 204 -10.56 -16.57 19.77
C HIS A 204 -11.29 -16.15 18.49
N LEU A 205 -10.55 -15.74 17.46
CA LEU A 205 -11.08 -15.40 16.13
C LEU A 205 -11.29 -16.63 15.22
N GLY A 206 -11.06 -17.82 15.74
CA GLY A 206 -11.26 -19.10 15.06
C GLY A 206 -10.12 -19.47 14.10
N PHE A 207 -8.95 -18.84 14.19
CA PHE A 207 -7.79 -19.12 13.34
C PHE A 207 -6.72 -19.92 14.07
N SER A 208 -6.24 -21.00 13.43
CA SER A 208 -5.02 -21.68 13.90
C SER A 208 -3.77 -21.04 13.26
N VAL A 209 -2.73 -20.81 14.06
CA VAL A 209 -1.43 -20.29 13.58
C VAL A 209 -0.49 -21.44 13.23
N ARG A 210 0.18 -21.37 12.07
CA ARG A 210 1.17 -22.36 11.64
C ARG A 210 2.46 -21.72 11.16
N PHE A 211 3.56 -22.11 11.80
CA PHE A 211 4.88 -21.79 11.31
C PHE A 211 5.29 -22.75 10.19
N VAL A 212 5.72 -22.19 9.07
CA VAL A 212 6.21 -22.92 7.89
C VAL A 212 7.63 -22.47 7.55
N PRO A 213 8.46 -23.35 6.95
CA PRO A 213 9.85 -23.00 6.64
C PRO A 213 9.94 -21.91 5.57
N ASN A 214 9.01 -21.88 4.62
CA ASN A 214 9.00 -20.92 3.52
C ASN A 214 7.57 -20.47 3.20
N LEU A 215 7.44 -19.20 2.84
CA LEU A 215 6.25 -18.62 2.21
C LEU A 215 6.60 -18.18 0.78
N PRO A 216 5.61 -17.91 -0.10
CA PRO A 216 5.87 -17.25 -1.37
C PRO A 216 6.72 -15.98 -1.18
N HIS A 217 7.73 -15.77 -2.03
CA HIS A 217 8.74 -14.72 -1.87
C HIS A 217 8.17 -13.29 -1.78
N SER A 218 6.95 -13.06 -2.30
CA SER A 218 6.25 -11.77 -2.26
C SER A 218 5.38 -11.57 -1.01
N THR A 219 5.31 -12.55 -0.10
CA THR A 219 4.38 -12.55 1.04
C THR A 219 5.12 -12.62 2.37
N ARG A 220 4.57 -11.93 3.38
CA ARG A 220 5.07 -11.96 4.77
C ARG A 220 4.26 -12.91 5.65
N SER A 221 3.00 -13.11 5.29
CA SER A 221 2.07 -14.06 5.88
C SER A 221 1.05 -14.46 4.82
N VAL A 222 0.40 -15.61 5.01
CA VAL A 222 -0.72 -16.06 4.16
C VAL A 222 -1.87 -16.47 5.07
N THR A 223 -3.04 -15.87 4.87
CA THR A 223 -4.26 -16.18 5.61
C THR A 223 -5.19 -17.04 4.74
N ASP A 224 -5.38 -18.30 5.13
CA ASP A 224 -6.38 -19.21 4.55
C ASP A 224 -7.72 -18.99 5.26
N LEU A 225 -8.62 -18.22 4.63
CA LEU A 225 -9.97 -17.96 5.14
C LEU A 225 -10.88 -19.19 5.07
N LYS A 226 -10.62 -20.13 4.15
CA LYS A 226 -11.45 -21.34 3.96
C LYS A 226 -11.23 -22.34 5.08
N LYS A 227 -9.98 -22.56 5.49
CA LYS A 227 -9.62 -23.49 6.57
C LYS A 227 -9.32 -22.79 7.90
N ARG A 228 -9.45 -21.46 7.93
CA ARG A 228 -9.13 -20.60 9.08
C ARG A 228 -7.72 -20.84 9.62
N ARG A 229 -6.71 -20.62 8.78
CA ARG A 229 -5.30 -20.81 9.15
C ARG A 229 -4.44 -19.63 8.74
N ILE A 230 -3.53 -19.23 9.61
CA ILE A 230 -2.54 -18.18 9.31
C ILE A 230 -1.17 -18.84 9.24
N PHE A 231 -0.50 -18.70 8.10
CA PHE A 231 0.84 -19.20 7.87
C PHE A 231 1.85 -18.07 8.07
N LEU A 232 2.85 -18.34 8.92
CA LEU A 232 3.95 -17.43 9.23
C LEU A 232 5.28 -18.16 8.99
N THR A 233 6.33 -17.43 8.66
CA THR A 233 7.69 -17.97 8.74
C THR A 233 8.25 -17.81 10.14
N GLN A 234 9.06 -18.76 10.59
CA GLN A 234 9.98 -18.50 11.70
C GLN A 234 11.07 -17.57 11.16
N SER A 235 10.80 -16.27 11.16
CA SER A 235 11.80 -15.31 10.68
C SER A 235 12.98 -15.28 11.64
N GLY A 236 14.13 -15.77 11.17
CA GLY A 236 15.46 -15.38 11.68
C GLY A 236 15.95 -14.04 11.11
N ALA A 237 15.13 -13.36 10.31
CA ALA A 237 15.44 -12.06 9.74
C ALA A 237 15.17 -10.95 10.76
N VAL A 238 16.18 -10.09 10.96
CA VAL A 238 16.22 -8.96 11.92
C VAL A 238 15.02 -8.00 11.79
N ASP A 239 14.33 -7.99 10.66
CA ASP A 239 13.39 -6.92 10.30
C ASP A 239 12.01 -7.02 10.95
N HIS A 240 11.48 -8.20 11.32
CA HIS A 240 10.06 -8.32 11.69
C HIS A 240 9.77 -9.31 12.83
N ASP A 241 9.07 -8.80 13.85
CA ASP A 241 8.49 -9.58 14.93
C ASP A 241 7.29 -10.40 14.43
N ALA A 242 7.31 -11.72 14.68
CA ALA A 242 6.24 -12.63 14.28
C ALA A 242 4.88 -12.26 14.90
N ARG A 243 4.88 -11.66 16.11
CA ARG A 243 3.66 -11.12 16.74
C ARG A 243 3.05 -10.04 15.87
N THR A 244 3.84 -9.05 15.45
CA THR A 244 3.36 -7.94 14.61
C THR A 244 2.76 -8.45 13.31
N VAL A 245 3.41 -9.41 12.63
CA VAL A 245 2.91 -9.98 11.37
C VAL A 245 1.60 -10.74 11.58
N LEU A 246 1.48 -11.51 12.67
CA LEU A 246 0.24 -12.20 13.03
C LEU A 246 -0.90 -11.21 13.30
N LEU A 247 -0.65 -10.19 14.12
CA LEU A 247 -1.66 -9.21 14.51
C LEU A 247 -2.11 -8.34 13.32
N GLN A 248 -1.21 -8.04 12.38
CA GLN A 248 -1.57 -7.41 11.10
C GLN A 248 -2.51 -8.29 10.27
N ALA A 249 -2.23 -9.60 10.20
CA ALA A 249 -3.08 -10.55 9.48
C ALA A 249 -4.46 -10.68 10.12
N LEU A 250 -4.54 -10.71 11.46
CA LEU A 250 -5.81 -10.65 12.20
C LEU A 250 -6.52 -9.31 12.00
N GLY A 251 -5.78 -8.20 11.94
CA GLY A 251 -6.32 -6.88 11.66
C GLY A 251 -7.05 -6.79 10.33
N HIS A 252 -6.52 -7.38 9.25
CA HIS A 252 -7.24 -7.44 7.96
C HIS A 252 -8.60 -8.13 8.10
N TYR A 253 -8.67 -9.22 8.86
CA TYR A 253 -9.92 -9.94 9.10
C TYR A 253 -10.89 -9.14 9.98
N MET A 254 -10.41 -8.59 11.10
CA MET A 254 -11.22 -7.84 12.07
C MET A 254 -11.81 -6.56 11.50
N LEU A 255 -11.06 -5.88 10.64
CA LEU A 255 -11.49 -4.63 10.01
C LEU A 255 -12.35 -4.87 8.75
N GLY A 256 -12.63 -6.13 8.40
CA GLY A 256 -13.45 -6.47 7.23
C GLY A 256 -12.82 -6.02 5.91
N HIS A 257 -11.48 -6.02 5.82
CA HIS A 257 -10.80 -5.59 4.60
C HIS A 257 -11.03 -6.59 3.47
N GLU A 258 -11.49 -6.08 2.33
CA GLU A 258 -11.56 -6.80 1.06
C GLU A 258 -10.36 -6.47 0.18
N ALA A 259 -10.28 -7.10 -1.00
CA ALA A 259 -9.28 -6.73 -2.00
C ALA A 259 -9.43 -5.23 -2.31
N PRO A 260 -8.36 -4.43 -2.17
CA PRO A 260 -8.44 -2.98 -2.34
C PRO A 260 -8.82 -2.65 -3.79
N ALA A 261 -9.75 -1.71 -3.96
CA ALA A 261 -10.19 -1.25 -5.28
C ALA A 261 -9.12 -0.40 -5.99
N ASP A 262 -8.31 0.32 -5.21
CA ASP A 262 -7.23 1.16 -5.72
C ASP A 262 -6.05 1.26 -4.74
N TYR A 263 -5.00 1.99 -5.14
CA TYR A 263 -3.81 2.18 -4.34
C TYR A 263 -4.04 2.98 -3.04
N SER A 264 -4.99 3.92 -3.04
CA SER A 264 -5.32 4.74 -1.87
C SER A 264 -5.99 3.88 -0.79
N GLU A 265 -6.94 3.05 -1.19
CA GLU A 265 -7.58 2.09 -0.30
C GLU A 265 -6.56 1.08 0.26
N PHE A 266 -5.67 0.56 -0.59
CA PHE A 266 -4.58 -0.31 -0.13
C PHE A 266 -3.72 0.34 0.96
N LEU A 267 -3.31 1.60 0.76
CA LEU A 267 -2.52 2.34 1.75
C LEU A 267 -3.30 2.56 3.05
N ARG A 268 -4.57 2.94 2.96
CA ARG A 268 -5.43 3.16 4.14
C ARG A 268 -5.63 1.87 4.92
N GLN A 269 -5.96 0.77 4.25
CA GLN A 269 -6.06 -0.55 4.87
C GLN A 269 -4.75 -0.91 5.60
N ARG A 270 -3.60 -0.65 4.97
CA ARG A 270 -2.29 -0.90 5.57
C ARG A 270 -2.00 0.00 6.79
N VAL A 271 -2.40 1.26 6.78
CA VAL A 271 -2.27 2.13 7.97
C VAL A 271 -3.13 1.61 9.11
N TYR A 272 -4.40 1.26 8.84
CA TYR A 272 -5.31 0.79 9.87
C TYR A 272 -4.89 -0.56 10.45
N THR A 273 -4.42 -1.52 9.65
CA THR A 273 -3.91 -2.79 10.19
C THR A 273 -2.63 -2.61 11.01
N ASN A 274 -1.74 -1.69 10.62
CA ASN A 274 -0.56 -1.36 11.42
C ASN A 274 -0.93 -0.68 12.74
N TYR A 275 -1.88 0.26 12.71
CA TYR A 275 -2.39 0.92 13.90
C TYR A 275 -3.03 -0.09 14.84
N PHE A 276 -3.91 -0.95 14.32
CA PHE A 276 -4.60 -1.98 15.09
C PHE A 276 -3.60 -2.97 15.72
N ALA A 277 -2.62 -3.45 14.97
CA ALA A 277 -1.56 -4.31 15.51
C ALA A 277 -0.75 -3.61 16.62
N ALA A 278 -0.42 -2.32 16.45
CA ALA A 278 0.26 -1.53 17.47
C ALA A 278 -0.62 -1.32 18.71
N ALA A 279 -1.94 -1.13 18.55
CA ALA A 279 -2.89 -1.02 19.64
C ALA A 279 -3.03 -2.32 20.44
N LEU A 280 -2.93 -3.48 19.78
CA LEU A 280 -2.89 -4.77 20.46
C LEU A 280 -1.57 -4.98 21.23
N LEU A 281 -0.42 -4.64 20.63
CA LEU A 281 0.90 -4.77 21.28
C LEU A 281 1.11 -3.79 22.43
N MET A 282 0.57 -2.58 22.28
CA MET A 282 0.67 -1.48 23.23
C MET A 282 -0.74 -0.94 23.52
N PRO A 283 -1.51 -1.63 24.38
CA PRO A 283 -2.89 -1.29 24.67
C PRO A 283 -3.05 0.14 25.17
N GLN A 284 -4.10 0.83 24.73
CA GLN A 284 -4.27 2.27 24.94
C GLN A 284 -4.19 2.66 26.41
N ARG A 285 -4.97 2.00 27.28
CA ARG A 285 -5.08 2.36 28.70
C ARG A 285 -3.70 2.29 29.38
N GLN A 286 -3.04 1.15 29.25
CA GLN A 286 -1.73 0.85 29.83
C GLN A 286 -0.65 1.78 29.27
N THR A 287 -0.68 2.02 27.97
CA THR A 287 0.30 2.89 27.29
C THR A 287 0.12 4.35 27.71
N VAL A 288 -1.11 4.84 27.76
CA VAL A 288 -1.41 6.20 28.23
C VAL A 288 -1.04 6.37 29.69
N ASP A 289 -1.38 5.42 30.56
CA ASP A 289 -1.01 5.45 31.98
C ASP A 289 0.51 5.46 32.18
N PHE A 290 1.25 4.68 31.38
CA PHE A 290 2.71 4.70 31.36
C PHE A 290 3.26 6.07 30.94
N LEU A 291 2.78 6.60 29.81
CA LEU A 291 3.23 7.88 29.27
C LEU A 291 2.85 9.06 30.17
N GLN A 292 1.69 9.04 30.81
CA GLN A 292 1.26 10.09 31.74
C GLN A 292 2.13 10.11 33.00
N ARG A 293 2.49 8.94 33.55
CA ARG A 293 3.44 8.85 34.67
C ARG A 293 4.82 9.36 34.27
N ALA A 294 5.33 8.94 33.12
CA ALA A 294 6.61 9.43 32.59
C ALA A 294 6.58 10.96 32.34
N LYS A 295 5.48 11.48 31.79
CA LYS A 295 5.28 12.93 31.59
C LYS A 295 5.28 13.69 32.93
N ALA A 296 4.60 13.18 33.95
CA ALA A 296 4.58 13.81 35.28
C ALA A 296 5.99 13.86 35.90
N GLY A 297 6.80 12.82 35.70
CA GLY A 297 8.21 12.78 36.09
C GLY A 297 9.14 13.60 35.19
N ARG A 298 8.66 14.07 34.03
CA ARG A 298 9.47 14.69 32.96
C ARG A 298 10.54 13.75 32.40
N GLU A 299 10.15 12.50 32.19
CA GLU A 299 11.03 11.41 31.76
C GLU A 299 10.49 10.72 30.49
N LEU A 300 9.68 11.39 29.66
CA LEU A 300 9.24 10.80 28.40
C LEU A 300 10.44 10.41 27.54
N ALA A 301 10.49 9.14 27.15
CA ALA A 301 11.50 8.55 26.28
C ALA A 301 10.87 7.42 25.47
N ILE A 302 11.26 7.28 24.21
CA ILE A 302 10.70 6.26 23.31
C ILE A 302 11.30 4.88 23.63
N GLU A 303 12.54 4.82 24.09
CA GLU A 303 13.19 3.58 24.53
C GLU A 303 12.50 2.95 25.73
N ASP A 304 12.06 3.77 26.69
CA ASP A 304 11.36 3.28 27.88
C ASP A 304 10.01 2.65 27.46
N LEU A 305 9.32 3.24 26.47
CA LEU A 305 8.11 2.67 25.90
C LEU A 305 8.39 1.37 25.14
N ARG A 306 9.45 1.36 24.32
CA ARG A 306 9.93 0.17 23.60
C ARG A 306 10.18 -0.99 24.56
N ASP A 307 10.90 -0.73 25.65
CA ASP A 307 11.33 -1.74 26.61
C ASP A 307 10.15 -2.22 27.48
N ALA A 308 9.24 -1.31 27.89
CA ALA A 308 8.07 -1.65 28.68
C ALA A 308 7.12 -2.63 27.98
N PHE A 309 6.96 -2.53 26.65
CA PHE A 309 6.07 -3.39 25.86
C PHE A 309 6.81 -4.43 25.01
N ALA A 310 8.14 -4.47 25.11
CA ALA A 310 9.03 -5.35 24.33
C ALA A 310 8.75 -5.29 22.82
N VAL A 311 8.65 -4.09 22.24
CA VAL A 311 8.45 -3.86 20.80
C VAL A 311 9.70 -3.27 20.14
N SER A 312 9.70 -3.02 18.83
CA SER A 312 10.79 -2.26 18.18
C SER A 312 10.70 -0.77 18.49
N TYR A 313 11.81 -0.03 18.35
CA TYR A 313 11.80 1.43 18.52
C TYR A 313 10.85 2.09 17.52
N GLU A 314 10.81 1.62 16.28
CA GLU A 314 9.86 2.10 15.26
C GLU A 314 8.40 1.92 15.68
N SER A 315 8.06 0.76 16.27
CA SER A 315 6.70 0.48 16.73
C SER A 315 6.33 1.40 17.90
N ALA A 316 7.22 1.56 18.88
CA ALA A 316 7.03 2.46 20.01
C ALA A 316 6.89 3.92 19.56
N ALA A 317 7.73 4.37 18.61
CA ALA A 317 7.66 5.71 18.03
C ALA A 317 6.31 5.97 17.34
N HIS A 318 5.83 5.02 16.52
CA HIS A 318 4.52 5.14 15.89
C HIS A 318 3.38 5.14 16.90
N ARG A 319 3.44 4.28 17.91
CA ARG A 319 2.42 4.26 18.96
C ARG A 319 2.40 5.57 19.74
N PHE A 320 3.56 6.14 20.02
CA PHE A 320 3.67 7.45 20.62
C PHE A 320 2.97 8.51 19.76
N THR A 321 3.18 8.53 18.43
CA THR A 321 2.48 9.50 17.55
C THR A 321 0.98 9.25 17.45
N ASN A 322 0.47 8.08 17.83
CA ASN A 322 -0.98 7.82 17.88
C ASN A 322 -1.64 8.39 19.14
N LEU A 323 -0.90 8.51 20.25
CA LEU A 323 -1.46 8.82 21.57
C LEU A 323 -1.02 10.19 22.10
N ALA A 324 0.09 10.73 21.61
CA ALA A 324 0.71 11.93 22.17
C ALA A 324 -0.21 13.15 22.18
N THR A 325 -0.93 13.40 21.09
CA THR A 325 -1.75 14.61 20.98
C THR A 325 -3.04 14.48 21.79
N GLU A 326 -3.79 13.40 21.61
CA GLU A 326 -5.09 13.21 22.28
C GLU A 326 -4.97 12.97 23.79
N HIS A 327 -3.95 12.25 24.25
CA HIS A 327 -3.85 11.84 25.66
C HIS A 327 -2.78 12.58 26.47
N LEU A 328 -1.80 13.18 25.79
CA LEU A 328 -0.75 13.97 26.44
C LEU A 328 -0.82 15.45 26.06
N GLY A 329 -1.62 15.87 25.08
CA GLY A 329 -1.64 17.26 24.62
C GLY A 329 -0.29 17.72 24.04
N LEU A 330 0.44 16.78 23.41
CA LEU A 330 1.74 17.04 22.78
C LEU A 330 1.58 16.86 21.27
N THR A 331 1.88 17.89 20.49
CA THR A 331 2.09 17.73 19.04
C THR A 331 3.49 17.18 18.77
N THR A 332 3.63 16.38 17.72
CA THR A 332 4.89 15.70 17.39
C THR A 332 5.05 15.48 15.89
N HIS A 333 6.27 15.10 15.51
CA HIS A 333 6.55 14.55 14.20
C HIS A 333 7.43 13.29 14.31
N PHE A 334 7.28 12.40 13.34
CA PHE A 334 8.07 11.19 13.17
C PHE A 334 8.81 11.24 11.84
N GLN A 335 10.04 10.74 11.82
CA GLN A 335 10.86 10.64 10.61
C GLN A 335 11.57 9.29 10.57
N LYS A 336 11.48 8.60 9.43
CA LYS A 336 12.35 7.49 9.05
C LYS A 336 13.18 7.91 7.85
N VAL A 337 14.48 8.05 8.03
CA VAL A 337 15.40 8.60 7.03
C VAL A 337 16.50 7.59 6.75
N HIS A 338 16.80 7.33 5.48
CA HIS A 338 17.93 6.47 5.09
C HIS A 338 19.27 7.20 5.34
N ALA A 339 20.38 6.47 5.49
CA ALA A 339 21.71 7.06 5.67
C ALA A 339 22.11 8.07 4.59
N SER A 340 21.59 7.93 3.36
CA SER A 340 21.77 8.92 2.27
C SER A 340 20.95 10.20 2.44
N GLY A 341 20.11 10.30 3.47
CA GLY A 341 19.28 11.45 3.79
C GLY A 341 17.90 11.49 3.15
N ILE A 342 17.50 10.42 2.47
CA ILE A 342 16.19 10.30 1.83
C ILE A 342 15.13 9.92 2.87
N ILE A 343 14.04 10.68 2.89
CA ILE A 343 12.88 10.40 3.74
C ILE A 343 12.12 9.19 3.17
N HIS A 344 11.97 8.16 3.99
CA HIS A 344 11.23 6.94 3.64
C HIS A 344 9.82 6.92 4.26
N LYS A 345 9.65 7.54 5.43
CA LYS A 345 8.36 7.69 6.10
C LYS A 345 8.39 8.93 6.98
N ALA A 346 7.33 9.72 6.95
CA ALA A 346 7.18 10.86 7.84
C ALA A 346 5.73 10.99 8.31
N TYR A 347 5.56 11.62 9.47
CA TYR A 347 4.28 12.06 10.00
C TYR A 347 4.50 13.33 10.81
N GLU A 348 3.53 14.25 10.81
CA GLU A 348 3.61 15.50 11.54
C GLU A 348 2.24 16.11 11.82
N ASN A 349 2.10 16.68 13.02
CA ASN A 349 1.00 17.56 13.40
C ASN A 349 1.46 18.77 14.26
N ASP A 350 2.76 19.06 14.25
CA ASP A 350 3.38 20.05 15.14
C ASP A 350 3.89 21.31 14.45
N GLY A 351 3.65 21.43 13.14
CA GLY A 351 4.06 22.57 12.33
C GLY A 351 5.48 22.49 11.77
N VAL A 352 6.19 21.37 11.93
CA VAL A 352 7.42 21.15 11.18
C VAL A 352 7.15 21.18 9.68
N ASN A 353 8.06 21.80 8.93
CA ASN A 353 7.98 21.83 7.47
C ASN A 353 8.99 20.85 6.86
N PHE A 354 8.48 19.74 6.33
CA PHE A 354 9.31 18.79 5.60
C PHE A 354 9.57 19.25 4.16
N PRO A 355 10.73 18.89 3.57
CA PRO A 355 10.94 19.08 2.15
C PRO A 355 9.90 18.27 1.38
N ALA A 356 9.24 18.91 0.43
CA ALA A 356 8.24 18.31 -0.43
C ALA A 356 8.52 18.66 -1.90
N ASP A 357 8.09 17.78 -2.81
CA ASP A 357 8.09 18.09 -4.24
C ASP A 357 6.95 19.06 -4.62
N HIS A 358 6.84 19.35 -5.91
CA HIS A 358 5.79 20.23 -6.46
C HIS A 358 4.36 19.70 -6.27
N LEU A 359 4.20 18.40 -5.94
CA LEU A 359 2.92 17.75 -5.63
C LEU A 359 2.68 17.63 -4.11
N GLY A 360 3.60 18.14 -3.28
CA GLY A 360 3.52 18.05 -1.82
C GLY A 360 3.93 16.69 -1.24
N ALA A 361 4.57 15.82 -2.03
CA ALA A 361 5.06 14.54 -1.56
C ALA A 361 6.43 14.69 -0.86
N ILE A 362 6.52 14.12 0.33
CA ILE A 362 7.70 14.20 1.21
C ILE A 362 8.59 12.97 1.04
N GLU A 363 7.99 11.81 0.78
CA GLU A 363 8.69 10.56 0.56
C GLU A 363 9.60 10.66 -0.68
N GLY A 364 10.86 10.25 -0.52
CA GLY A 364 11.87 10.39 -1.57
C GLY A 364 12.62 11.73 -1.56
N GLN A 365 12.18 12.72 -0.76
CA GLN A 365 12.89 13.99 -0.63
C GLN A 365 14.07 13.88 0.35
N THR A 366 15.08 14.72 0.15
CA THR A 366 16.26 14.78 1.02
C THR A 366 16.02 15.73 2.19
N ILE A 367 16.16 15.22 3.42
CA ILE A 367 16.09 16.05 4.62
C ILE A 367 17.39 16.86 4.84
N CYS A 368 17.28 18.02 5.47
CA CYS A 368 18.42 18.88 5.71
C CYS A 368 19.50 18.19 6.58
N ARG A 369 20.78 18.34 6.20
CA ARG A 369 21.94 17.71 6.84
C ARG A 369 22.05 18.01 8.35
N TYR A 370 21.57 19.16 8.80
CA TYR A 370 21.65 19.57 10.20
C TYR A 370 20.51 19.04 11.08
N TRP A 371 19.53 18.33 10.50
CA TRP A 371 18.48 17.69 11.30
C TRP A 371 19.03 16.50 12.08
N THR A 372 18.43 16.24 13.25
CA THR A 372 18.78 15.11 14.12
C THR A 372 18.77 13.78 13.38
N SER A 373 17.83 13.59 12.44
CA SER A 373 17.71 12.39 11.61
C SER A 373 18.87 12.19 10.62
N ARG A 374 19.68 13.21 10.34
CA ARG A 374 20.94 13.12 9.58
C ARG A 374 22.15 13.08 10.51
N ALA A 375 22.22 13.99 11.47
CA ALA A 375 23.35 14.11 12.40
C ALA A 375 23.59 12.80 13.19
N VAL A 376 22.53 12.08 13.53
CA VAL A 376 22.62 10.84 14.31
C VAL A 376 23.47 9.76 13.65
N PHE A 377 23.71 9.78 12.33
CA PHE A 377 24.57 8.79 11.68
C PHE A 377 26.05 8.94 12.10
N ASP A 378 26.50 10.18 12.32
CA ASP A 378 27.90 10.51 12.61
C ASP A 378 28.26 10.34 14.09
N VAL A 379 27.27 10.18 14.97
CA VAL A 379 27.46 10.04 16.42
C VAL A 379 28.13 8.70 16.76
N PRO A 380 29.30 8.62 17.42
CA PRO A 380 29.96 7.34 17.69
C PRO A 380 29.21 6.46 18.70
N ASP A 381 28.67 7.06 19.76
CA ASP A 381 27.91 6.33 20.78
C ASP A 381 26.46 6.11 20.31
N LYS A 382 26.08 4.83 20.18
CA LYS A 382 24.73 4.40 19.77
C LYS A 382 23.96 3.72 20.90
N PHE A 383 24.46 3.75 22.14
CA PHE A 383 23.80 3.08 23.26
C PHE A 383 22.48 3.78 23.62
N ARG A 384 22.53 5.10 23.83
CA ARG A 384 21.35 5.95 24.05
C ARG A 384 20.86 6.54 22.72
N ALA A 385 19.61 7.02 22.67
CA ALA A 385 19.23 7.89 21.58
C ALA A 385 20.05 9.18 21.58
N TYR A 386 20.22 9.76 20.40
CA TYR A 386 20.84 11.05 20.21
C TYR A 386 19.77 12.13 20.24
N GLU A 387 19.91 13.11 21.11
CA GLU A 387 18.97 14.22 21.23
C GLU A 387 19.61 15.54 20.83
N GLN A 388 18.91 16.32 20.00
CA GLN A 388 19.41 17.58 19.46
C GLN A 388 18.27 18.60 19.30
N TYR A 389 18.58 19.86 19.59
CA TYR A 389 17.75 21.01 19.23
C TYR A 389 18.09 21.48 17.81
N THR A 390 17.08 21.70 16.97
CA THR A 390 17.25 22.27 15.63
C THR A 390 16.42 23.55 15.51
N ASP A 391 17.10 24.67 15.35
CA ASP A 391 16.48 25.95 15.05
C ASP A 391 16.14 26.04 13.57
N THR A 392 14.89 26.30 13.25
CA THR A 392 14.40 26.45 11.87
C THR A 392 13.69 27.80 11.69
N GLN A 393 13.34 28.15 10.46
CA GLN A 393 12.50 29.32 10.18
C GLN A 393 11.09 29.19 10.79
N ALA A 394 10.58 27.96 10.96
CA ALA A 394 9.27 27.69 11.53
C ALA A 394 9.26 27.63 13.07
N GLY A 395 10.44 27.58 13.70
CA GLY A 395 10.61 27.46 15.15
C GLY A 395 11.71 26.49 15.54
N THR A 396 11.92 26.35 16.84
CA THR A 396 12.88 25.40 17.42
C THR A 396 12.19 24.07 17.71
N PHE A 397 12.77 22.98 17.19
CA PHE A 397 12.32 21.62 17.43
C PHE A 397 13.39 20.87 18.21
N TRP A 398 12.98 20.00 19.11
CA TRP A 398 13.87 19.02 19.75
C TRP A 398 13.49 17.65 19.24
N CYS A 399 14.49 16.86 18.86
CA CYS A 399 14.26 15.50 18.38
C CYS A 399 15.17 14.53 19.09
N THR A 400 14.68 13.30 19.28
CA THR A 400 15.43 12.13 19.72
C THR A 400 15.47 11.10 18.60
N ALA A 401 16.66 10.59 18.27
CA ALA A 401 16.86 9.69 17.15
C ALA A 401 17.76 8.49 17.48
N ARG A 402 17.49 7.36 16.81
CA ARG A 402 18.33 6.15 16.82
C ARG A 402 18.58 5.65 15.42
N THR A 403 19.72 5.00 15.21
CA THR A 403 20.01 4.29 13.95
C THR A 403 19.67 2.80 14.07
N GLU A 404 18.96 2.25 13.10
CA GLU A 404 18.64 0.83 12.98
C GLU A 404 19.01 0.30 11.58
N ARG A 405 19.45 -0.95 11.51
CA ARG A 405 19.81 -1.62 10.26
C ARG A 405 18.63 -2.45 9.77
N HIS A 406 18.28 -2.25 8.51
CA HIS A 406 17.25 -3.01 7.81
C HIS A 406 17.84 -3.69 6.57
N SER A 407 17.09 -4.60 5.96
CA SER A 407 17.46 -5.24 4.68
C SER A 407 17.78 -4.25 3.54
N ALA A 408 17.15 -3.07 3.54
CA ALA A 408 17.37 -2.02 2.53
C ALA A 408 18.48 -1.01 2.88
N GLY A 409 19.16 -1.13 4.03
CA GLY A 409 20.23 -0.20 4.43
C GLY A 409 20.18 0.21 5.91
N LEU A 410 20.92 1.27 6.24
CA LEU A 410 20.93 1.87 7.57
C LEU A 410 19.94 3.05 7.59
N PHE A 411 19.07 3.10 8.59
CA PHE A 411 18.05 4.12 8.74
C PHE A 411 18.16 4.78 10.11
N SER A 412 17.71 6.03 10.19
CA SER A 412 17.43 6.71 11.45
C SER A 412 15.93 6.76 11.68
N LEU A 413 15.54 6.56 12.93
CA LEU A 413 14.16 6.69 13.43
C LEU A 413 14.16 7.83 14.44
N SER A 414 13.38 8.86 14.17
CA SER A 414 13.37 10.09 14.97
C SER A 414 11.95 10.47 15.37
N ILE A 415 11.79 10.89 16.62
CA ILE A 415 10.60 11.58 17.13
C ILE A 415 11.02 12.98 17.54
N GLY A 416 10.26 13.99 17.13
CA GLY A 416 10.49 15.36 17.52
C GLY A 416 9.23 16.06 18.00
N VAL A 417 9.45 17.14 18.76
CA VAL A 417 8.41 18.00 19.30
C VAL A 417 8.84 19.47 19.26
N PRO A 418 7.90 20.43 19.22
CA PRO A 418 8.20 21.84 19.37
C PRO A 418 8.84 22.15 20.73
N PHE A 419 9.66 23.20 20.79
CA PHE A 419 10.40 23.62 22.00
C PHE A 419 9.55 23.68 23.29
N GLN A 420 8.30 24.14 23.20
CA GLN A 420 7.38 24.24 24.35
C GLN A 420 7.05 22.89 25.03
N HIS A 421 7.20 21.77 24.31
CA HIS A 421 6.87 20.43 24.80
C HIS A 421 8.09 19.70 25.38
N VAL A 422 9.30 20.20 25.15
CA VAL A 422 10.57 19.52 25.48
C VAL A 422 10.77 19.31 26.98
N LYS A 423 10.19 20.18 27.81
CA LYS A 423 10.25 20.09 29.28
C LYS A 423 9.76 18.76 29.85
N TRP A 424 9.02 17.97 29.09
CA TRP A 424 8.47 16.67 29.51
C TRP A 424 9.36 15.48 29.15
N PHE A 425 10.39 15.66 28.32
CA PHE A 425 11.22 14.59 27.79
C PHE A 425 12.53 14.44 28.58
N ARG A 426 13.05 13.20 28.57
CA ARG A 426 14.45 12.91 28.91
C ARG A 426 15.35 13.41 27.76
N GLY A 427 16.60 13.77 28.06
CA GLY A 427 17.52 14.31 27.05
C GLY A 427 17.27 15.79 26.70
N ARG A 428 16.31 16.46 27.37
CA ARG A 428 16.07 17.91 27.23
C ARG A 428 17.27 18.78 27.58
N ASP A 429 18.17 18.30 28.43
CA ASP A 429 19.35 19.05 28.88
C ASP A 429 20.54 18.89 27.91
N THR A 430 20.32 18.28 26.74
CA THR A 430 21.34 18.16 25.68
C THR A 430 21.90 19.52 25.29
N SER A 431 23.23 19.59 25.14
CA SER A 431 23.94 20.75 24.59
C SER A 431 23.97 20.75 23.06
N GLU A 432 23.57 19.65 22.44
CA GLU A 432 23.60 19.47 20.99
C GLU A 432 22.54 20.37 20.34
N ARG A 433 23.00 21.33 19.54
CA ARG A 433 22.15 22.29 18.87
C ARG A 433 22.66 22.61 17.48
N SER A 434 21.76 22.60 16.52
CA SER A 434 22.03 22.92 15.13
C SER A 434 21.05 23.98 14.62
N GLN A 435 21.39 24.61 13.50
CA GLN A 435 20.52 25.56 12.81
C GLN A 435 20.30 25.10 11.37
N SER A 436 19.03 24.98 10.98
CA SER A 436 18.62 24.72 9.61
C SER A 436 18.00 25.98 9.02
N ARG A 437 18.63 26.52 7.96
CA ARG A 437 18.09 27.63 7.16
C ARG A 437 17.31 27.15 5.93
N CYS A 438 17.16 25.84 5.72
CA CYS A 438 16.37 25.31 4.62
C CYS A 438 14.96 25.94 4.60
N PRO A 439 14.43 26.27 3.41
CA PRO A 439 14.82 25.79 2.08
C PRO A 439 15.95 26.56 1.36
N ASP A 440 16.66 27.49 2.03
CA ASP A 440 17.87 28.13 1.50
C ASP A 440 18.88 27.08 0.96
N GLU A 441 19.29 27.22 -0.31
CA GLU A 441 20.18 26.26 -0.97
C GLU A 441 21.58 26.25 -0.36
N ASP A 442 22.04 27.39 0.15
CA ASP A 442 23.35 27.54 0.80
C ASP A 442 23.36 26.97 2.23
N CYS A 443 22.21 26.49 2.73
CA CYS A 443 22.16 25.82 4.01
C CYS A 443 22.87 24.46 3.96
N CYS A 444 22.38 23.55 3.13
CA CYS A 444 22.91 22.19 3.05
C CYS A 444 22.71 21.51 1.68
N ARG A 445 22.19 22.21 0.67
CA ARG A 445 21.96 21.64 -0.66
C ARG A 445 23.17 21.86 -1.57
N ARG A 446 23.89 22.97 -1.36
CA ARG A 446 25.15 23.26 -2.05
C ARG A 446 26.34 22.98 -1.14
N PRO A 447 27.43 22.44 -1.69
CA PRO A 447 28.68 22.32 -0.95
C PRO A 447 29.21 23.72 -0.56
N PRO A 448 29.87 23.84 0.62
CA PRO A 448 30.57 25.07 1.00
C PRO A 448 31.51 25.56 -0.11
N ALA A 449 31.62 26.88 -0.26
CA ALA A 449 32.37 27.51 -1.34
C ALA A 449 33.83 27.04 -1.42
N ASP A 450 34.49 26.83 -0.28
CA ASP A 450 35.88 26.36 -0.21
C ASP A 450 36.02 24.93 -0.74
N LEU A 451 35.12 24.02 -0.35
CA LEU A 451 35.09 22.64 -0.85
C LEU A 451 34.73 22.59 -2.35
N ALA A 452 33.78 23.41 -2.77
CA ALA A 452 33.42 23.52 -4.18
C ALA A 452 34.61 24.05 -5.02
N ALA A 453 35.30 25.08 -4.56
CA ALA A 453 36.48 25.61 -5.25
C ALA A 453 37.60 24.56 -5.38
N ALA A 454 37.78 23.72 -4.35
CA ALA A 454 38.77 22.66 -4.36
C ALA A 454 38.41 21.52 -5.34
N TRP A 455 37.17 21.04 -5.31
CA TRP A 455 36.80 19.73 -5.90
C TRP A 455 35.79 19.79 -7.06
N GLN A 456 35.11 20.90 -7.27
CA GLN A 456 34.12 21.04 -8.35
C GLN A 456 34.79 20.84 -9.72
N GLY A 457 34.18 19.97 -10.54
CA GLY A 457 34.75 19.56 -11.84
C GLY A 457 35.98 18.65 -11.76
N LYS A 458 36.49 18.34 -10.56
CA LYS A 458 37.62 17.43 -10.32
C LYS A 458 37.21 16.10 -9.70
N ALA A 459 35.96 15.97 -9.26
CA ALA A 459 35.40 14.75 -8.70
C ALA A 459 34.34 14.16 -9.64
N TRP A 460 34.37 12.84 -9.82
CA TRP A 460 33.37 12.09 -10.60
C TRP A 460 32.83 10.91 -9.79
N PRO A 461 31.62 10.99 -9.24
CA PRO A 461 31.04 9.89 -8.50
C PRO A 461 30.47 8.81 -9.43
N ALA A 462 30.72 7.55 -9.08
CA ALA A 462 29.96 6.41 -9.62
C ALA A 462 28.75 6.14 -8.72
N ALA A 463 27.61 6.79 -9.03
CA ALA A 463 26.40 6.67 -8.23
C ALA A 463 25.86 5.23 -8.23
N ARG A 464 25.45 4.73 -7.06
CA ARG A 464 24.74 3.44 -6.96
C ARG A 464 23.30 3.64 -7.40
N ALA A 465 22.85 2.87 -8.39
CA ALA A 465 21.46 2.86 -8.82
C ALA A 465 20.58 2.17 -7.77
N ASN A 466 20.05 2.94 -6.82
CA ASN A 466 19.00 2.45 -5.91
C ASN A 466 17.65 2.57 -6.60
N THR A 467 16.83 1.51 -6.57
CA THR A 467 15.50 1.48 -7.21
C THR A 467 14.59 2.64 -6.75
N HIS A 468 14.79 3.15 -5.53
CA HIS A 468 14.08 4.32 -5.00
C HIS A 468 14.52 5.66 -5.61
N LEU A 469 15.76 5.77 -6.11
CA LEU A 469 16.28 6.98 -6.79
C LEU A 469 15.81 7.07 -8.25
N LEU A 470 15.39 5.97 -8.86
CA LEU A 470 14.84 5.94 -10.21
C LEU A 470 13.39 6.46 -10.26
N ALA A 471 12.70 6.50 -9.11
CA ALA A 471 11.31 6.95 -9.02
C ALA A 471 11.19 8.48 -8.93
N ALA A 472 12.20 9.18 -8.39
CA ALA A 472 12.28 10.64 -8.34
C ALA A 472 13.70 11.06 -8.70
N MET A 473 13.89 11.76 -9.82
CA MET A 473 15.18 12.39 -10.14
C MET A 473 15.49 13.41 -9.04
N PRO A 474 16.52 13.19 -8.19
CA PRO A 474 16.89 14.15 -7.17
C PRO A 474 17.41 15.44 -7.82
N SER A 475 17.31 16.56 -7.12
CA SER A 475 17.99 17.79 -7.53
C SER A 475 19.51 17.64 -7.36
N GLY A 476 20.26 17.49 -8.45
CA GLY A 476 21.72 17.39 -8.47
C GLY A 476 22.27 16.84 -9.79
N ALA A 477 23.56 17.04 -10.07
CA ALA A 477 24.19 16.53 -11.29
C ALA A 477 24.30 14.99 -11.30
N PHE A 478 24.38 14.37 -10.12
CA PHE A 478 24.45 12.92 -9.92
C PHE A 478 23.33 12.45 -8.98
N PRO A 479 22.37 11.61 -9.46
CA PRO A 479 21.28 11.12 -8.62
C PRO A 479 21.76 10.37 -7.37
N GLY A 480 21.35 10.85 -6.20
CA GLY A 480 21.57 10.18 -4.91
C GLY A 480 22.96 10.36 -4.29
N VAL A 481 23.75 11.30 -4.80
CA VAL A 481 25.07 11.66 -4.25
C VAL A 481 24.98 13.00 -3.51
N ASP A 482 25.40 13.05 -2.25
CA ASP A 482 25.62 14.31 -1.51
C ASP A 482 27.01 14.84 -1.87
N GLU A 483 27.06 15.91 -2.68
CA GLU A 483 28.32 16.51 -3.15
C GLU A 483 29.17 17.06 -1.99
N THR A 484 28.54 17.53 -0.91
CA THR A 484 29.27 18.01 0.28
C THR A 484 29.99 16.88 0.97
N GLU A 485 29.31 15.74 1.14
CA GLU A 485 29.89 14.54 1.73
C GLU A 485 31.04 14.00 0.88
N MET A 486 30.87 13.96 -0.45
CA MET A 486 31.92 13.54 -1.38
C MET A 486 33.14 14.47 -1.32
N TYR A 487 32.94 15.80 -1.37
CA TYR A 487 34.05 16.75 -1.34
C TYR A 487 34.77 16.73 0.02
N ALA A 488 34.04 16.62 1.13
CA ALA A 488 34.63 16.47 2.46
C ALA A 488 35.42 15.15 2.59
N PHE A 489 34.92 14.06 1.99
CA PHE A 489 35.65 12.79 1.93
C PHE A 489 36.98 12.96 1.20
N LEU A 490 36.98 13.58 0.01
CA LEU A 490 38.19 13.84 -0.78
C LEU A 490 39.19 14.73 -0.03
N GLU A 491 38.72 15.81 0.61
CA GLU A 491 39.54 16.70 1.44
C GLU A 491 40.18 15.97 2.62
N SER A 492 39.51 14.95 3.18
CA SER A 492 40.02 14.18 4.31
C SER A 492 41.01 13.06 3.94
N GLN A 493 41.20 12.77 2.65
CA GLN A 493 42.15 11.73 2.24
C GLN A 493 43.59 12.26 2.31
N PRO A 494 44.55 11.48 2.82
CA PRO A 494 45.96 11.83 2.72
C PRO A 494 46.43 11.80 1.25
N ASP A 495 47.38 12.69 0.91
CA ASP A 495 48.01 12.79 -0.42
C ASP A 495 48.63 11.48 -0.93
#